data_AF-A0A2G1ZYV7-F1
#
_entry.id   AF-A0A2G1ZYV7-F1
#
_cell.length_a   1.000
_cell.length_b   1.000
_cell.length_c   1.000
_cell.angle_alpha   90.00
_cell.angle_beta   90.00
_cell.angle_gamma   90.00
#
_symmetry.space_group_name_H-M   'P 1'
#
loop_
_entity.id
_entity.type
_entity.pdbx_description
1 polymer ?
#
loop_
_entity_poly.entity_id
_entity_poly.type
_entity_poly.pdbx_seq_one_letter_code
_entity_poly.pdbx_strand_id
1 'polypeptide(L)'
;MNLSSVSNTVGSGFESKALVGIDASHRQNAAFDDLLRRSKEGASDDEIRTAAEQLVAATFIIPILSSVRESSMAAEPFAPTQGEKQFGALLDQQVADEIVKSSNLPIVDRLAQTFGSHSKNHSSSAGLEVTA
;
A
#
# COMPACT_ATOMS: atom_id res chain seq x y z
N MET A 1 42.69 -56.60 19.12
CA MET A 1 41.50 -57.32 19.60
C MET A 1 41.20 -56.88 21.02
N ASN A 2 40.18 -56.05 21.25
CA ASN A 2 39.08 -56.34 22.18
C ASN A 2 37.99 -55.28 22.00
N LEU A 3 36.75 -55.75 22.00
CA LEU A 3 35.51 -55.06 21.68
C LEU A 3 34.83 -54.54 22.95
N SER A 4 33.94 -53.56 22.74
CA SER A 4 32.70 -53.27 23.48
C SER A 4 32.78 -52.86 24.96
N SER A 5 32.25 -51.66 25.25
CA SER A 5 31.04 -51.60 26.06
C SER A 5 30.26 -50.32 25.78
N VAL A 6 29.03 -50.54 25.32
CA VAL A 6 27.94 -49.58 25.19
C VAL A 6 27.48 -49.15 26.58
N SER A 7 27.21 -47.87 26.77
CA SER A 7 26.23 -47.42 27.78
C SER A 7 25.39 -46.33 27.14
N ASN A 8 24.17 -46.73 26.83
CA ASN A 8 23.08 -45.88 26.38
C ASN A 8 22.35 -45.38 27.64
N THR A 9 22.42 -44.08 27.92
CA THR A 9 21.59 -43.42 28.94
C THR A 9 20.84 -42.26 28.29
N VAL A 10 19.59 -42.58 27.94
CA VAL A 10 18.35 -41.83 28.18
C VAL A 10 18.39 -40.30 28.01
N GLY A 11 17.81 -39.87 26.88
CA GLY A 11 16.85 -38.77 26.75
C GLY A 11 16.92 -37.57 27.70
N SER A 12 17.43 -36.46 27.19
CA SER A 12 17.02 -35.10 27.59
C SER A 12 17.39 -34.12 26.47
N GLY A 13 16.56 -34.07 25.43
CA GLY A 13 16.80 -33.23 24.25
C GLY A 13 15.51 -32.69 23.64
N PHE A 14 14.55 -32.32 24.50
CA PHE A 14 13.31 -31.66 24.09
C PHE A 14 13.04 -30.43 24.97
N GLU A 15 14.02 -29.51 25.03
CA GLU A 15 13.76 -28.14 25.51
C GLU A 15 14.37 -27.13 24.55
N SER A 16 13.64 -26.84 23.48
CA SER A 16 13.84 -25.64 22.66
C SER A 16 12.52 -25.30 21.94
N LYS A 17 11.43 -25.17 22.70
CA LYS A 17 10.12 -24.73 22.18
C LYS A 17 9.54 -23.54 22.97
N ALA A 18 10.40 -22.72 23.57
CA ALA A 18 9.98 -21.56 24.37
C ALA A 18 10.65 -20.22 24.00
N LEU A 19 11.50 -20.17 22.97
CA LEU A 19 12.22 -18.93 22.60
C LEU A 19 11.64 -18.17 21.39
N VAL A 20 10.66 -18.74 20.68
CA VAL A 20 10.11 -18.10 19.45
C VAL A 20 8.97 -17.10 19.75
N GLY A 21 8.42 -17.10 20.96
CA GLY A 21 7.22 -16.30 21.31
C GLY A 21 7.49 -14.86 21.79
N ILE A 22 8.67 -14.58 22.33
CA ILE A 22 8.94 -13.29 23.01
C ILE A 22 9.48 -12.25 22.00
N ASP A 23 10.30 -12.67 21.02
CA ASP A 23 10.83 -11.78 19.97
C ASP A 23 9.75 -11.31 18.97
N ALA A 24 8.77 -12.16 18.66
CA ALA A 24 7.71 -11.83 17.71
C ALA A 24 6.83 -10.67 18.20
N SER A 25 6.52 -10.65 19.50
CA SER A 25 5.71 -9.61 20.13
C SER A 25 6.45 -8.27 20.21
N HIS A 26 7.76 -8.28 20.52
CA HIS A 26 8.56 -7.06 20.51
C HIS A 26 8.74 -6.46 19.10
N ARG A 27 8.85 -7.31 18.07
CA ARG A 27 8.94 -6.85 16.67
C ARG A 27 7.64 -6.24 16.15
N GLN A 28 6.49 -6.78 16.57
CA GLN A 28 5.18 -6.22 16.24
C GLN A 28 4.97 -4.86 16.91
N ASN A 29 5.37 -4.73 18.18
CA ASN A 29 5.30 -3.46 18.90
C ASN A 29 6.18 -2.39 18.26
N ALA A 30 7.41 -2.72 17.87
CA ALA A 30 8.31 -1.77 17.21
C ALA A 30 7.81 -1.30 15.83
N ALA A 31 7.22 -2.19 15.03
CA ALA A 31 6.64 -1.83 13.74
C ALA A 31 5.37 -0.97 13.89
N PHE A 32 4.56 -1.24 14.91
CA PHE A 32 3.39 -0.43 15.25
C PHE A 32 3.80 0.95 15.78
N ASP A 33 4.83 1.02 16.62
CA ASP A 33 5.39 2.28 17.12
C ASP A 33 5.96 3.12 15.97
N ASP A 34 6.63 2.52 14.97
CA ASP A 34 7.08 3.27 13.77
C ASP A 34 5.90 3.75 12.91
N LEU A 35 4.83 2.96 12.79
CA LEU A 35 3.61 3.37 12.10
C LEU A 35 2.92 4.56 12.83
N LEU A 36 2.83 4.49 14.15
CA LEU A 36 2.30 5.57 14.99
C LEU A 36 3.18 6.83 14.95
N ARG A 37 4.51 6.67 14.83
CA ARG A 37 5.42 7.79 14.64
C ARG A 37 5.25 8.42 13.26
N ARG A 38 5.18 7.61 12.20
CA ARG A 38 4.89 8.08 10.84
C ARG A 38 3.56 8.81 10.76
N SER A 39 2.51 8.31 11.40
CA SER A 39 1.21 9.00 11.40
C SER A 39 1.24 10.34 12.13
N LYS A 40 2.11 10.49 13.15
CA LYS A 40 2.36 11.78 13.82
C LYS A 40 3.19 12.75 12.98
N GLU A 41 4.10 12.25 12.16
CA GLU A 41 4.98 13.07 11.30
C GLU A 41 4.24 13.69 10.10
N GLY A 42 3.02 13.24 9.81
CA GLY A 42 2.22 13.70 8.67
C GLY A 42 2.63 13.02 7.36
N ALA A 43 1.86 13.27 6.30
CA ALA A 43 2.18 12.74 4.97
C ALA A 43 3.32 13.55 4.34
N SER A 44 4.26 12.86 3.70
CA SER A 44 5.31 13.48 2.89
C SER A 44 4.75 14.15 1.64
N ASP A 45 5.50 15.09 1.06
CA ASP A 45 5.10 15.78 -0.18
C ASP A 45 4.85 14.79 -1.34
N ASP A 46 5.65 13.71 -1.42
CA ASP A 46 5.50 12.66 -2.43
C ASP A 46 4.22 11.83 -2.22
N GLU A 47 3.88 11.51 -0.97
CA GLU A 47 2.63 10.81 -0.63
C GLU A 47 1.41 11.69 -0.93
N ILE A 48 1.50 12.98 -0.60
CA ILE A 48 0.46 13.97 -0.90
C ILE A 48 0.24 14.09 -2.41
N ARG A 49 1.33 14.17 -3.18
CA ARG A 49 1.25 14.19 -4.65
C ARG A 49 0.64 12.92 -5.19
N THR A 50 1.09 11.76 -4.71
CA THR A 50 0.56 10.46 -5.14
C THR A 50 -0.94 10.35 -4.88
N ALA A 51 -1.41 10.80 -3.71
CA ALA A 51 -2.84 10.81 -3.39
C ALA A 51 -3.64 11.74 -4.32
N ALA A 52 -3.08 12.90 -4.69
CA ALA A 52 -3.70 13.80 -5.66
C ALA A 52 -3.79 13.18 -7.06
N GLU A 53 -2.72 12.51 -7.51
CA GLU A 53 -2.71 11.80 -8.80
C GLU A 53 -3.77 10.69 -8.84
N GLN A 54 -3.83 9.86 -7.79
CA GLN A 54 -4.81 8.78 -7.68
C GLN A 54 -6.26 9.30 -7.68
N LEU A 55 -6.51 10.42 -6.99
CA LEU A 55 -7.84 11.03 -7.00
C LEU A 55 -8.23 11.45 -8.42
N VAL A 56 -7.31 12.08 -9.15
CA VAL A 56 -7.56 12.53 -10.53
C VAL A 56 -7.78 11.33 -11.47
N ALA A 57 -6.95 10.30 -11.36
CA ALA A 57 -7.09 9.07 -12.13
C ALA A 57 -8.48 8.44 -11.92
N ALA A 58 -8.87 8.23 -10.66
CA ALA A 58 -10.12 7.57 -10.31
C ALA A 58 -11.38 8.36 -10.68
N THR A 59 -11.34 9.69 -10.56
CA THR A 59 -12.54 10.53 -10.73
C THR A 59 -12.74 11.04 -12.15
N PHE A 60 -11.67 11.22 -12.92
CA PHE A 60 -11.75 11.81 -14.26
C PHE A 60 -11.35 10.85 -15.37
N ILE A 61 -10.24 10.12 -15.21
CA ILE A 61 -9.67 9.36 -16.32
C ILE A 61 -10.33 7.98 -16.46
N ILE A 62 -10.44 7.23 -15.37
CA ILE A 62 -11.05 5.89 -15.39
C ILE A 62 -12.48 5.89 -15.94
N PRO A 63 -13.37 6.82 -15.57
CA PRO A 63 -14.72 6.84 -16.14
C PRO A 63 -14.75 7.06 -17.66
N ILE A 64 -13.80 7.85 -18.20
CA ILE A 64 -13.67 8.06 -19.64
C ILE A 64 -13.22 6.76 -20.31
N LEU A 65 -12.20 6.08 -19.76
CA LEU A 65 -11.71 4.81 -20.29
C LEU A 65 -12.79 3.71 -20.25
N SER A 66 -13.57 3.65 -19.16
CA SER A 66 -14.69 2.72 -19.05
C SER A 66 -15.75 3.00 -20.11
N SER A 67 -16.12 4.27 -20.30
CA SER A 67 -17.08 4.66 -21.33
C SER A 67 -16.62 4.29 -22.74
N VAL A 68 -15.33 4.52 -23.05
CA VAL A 68 -14.74 4.11 -24.33
C VAL A 68 -14.84 2.60 -24.52
N ARG A 69 -14.49 1.80 -23.51
CA ARG A 69 -14.63 0.33 -23.56
C ARG A 69 -16.07 -0.09 -23.77
N GLU A 70 -17.01 0.45 -23.00
CA GLU A 70 -18.43 0.11 -23.06
C GLU A 70 -19.08 0.49 -24.40
N SER A 71 -18.61 1.57 -25.01
CA SER A 71 -19.06 2.02 -26.33
C SER A 71 -18.50 1.21 -27.51
N SER A 72 -17.61 0.25 -27.26
CA SER A 72 -17.00 -0.56 -28.31
C SER A 72 -18.04 -1.44 -29.01
N MET A 73 -18.43 -1.04 -30.22
CA MET A 73 -19.29 -1.82 -31.13
C MET A 73 -18.45 -2.74 -32.03
N ALA A 74 -17.43 -3.39 -31.48
CA ALA A 74 -16.57 -4.28 -32.24
C ALA A 74 -17.36 -5.53 -32.68
N ALA A 75 -17.31 -5.83 -33.98
CA ALA A 75 -17.87 -7.06 -34.54
C ALA A 75 -16.94 -8.26 -34.24
N GLU A 76 -17.50 -9.46 -34.20
CA GLU A 76 -16.72 -10.71 -34.12
C GLU A 76 -15.74 -10.81 -35.29
N PRO A 77 -14.48 -11.28 -35.09
CA PRO A 77 -13.88 -11.91 -33.89
C PRO A 77 -13.16 -10.94 -32.94
N PHE A 78 -13.33 -9.63 -33.11
CA PHE A 78 -12.64 -8.59 -32.33
C PHE A 78 -13.51 -8.04 -31.19
N ALA A 79 -14.67 -8.65 -30.95
CA ALA A 79 -15.53 -8.31 -29.85
C ALA A 79 -14.83 -8.62 -28.51
N PRO A 80 -15.06 -7.82 -27.45
CA PRO A 80 -14.39 -8.03 -26.17
C PRO A 80 -14.65 -9.43 -25.61
N THR A 81 -13.57 -10.18 -25.38
CA THR A 81 -13.66 -11.52 -24.80
C THR A 81 -14.01 -11.46 -23.31
N GLN A 82 -14.41 -12.60 -22.72
CA GLN A 82 -14.69 -12.65 -21.27
C GLN A 82 -13.47 -12.28 -20.42
N GLY A 83 -12.25 -12.65 -20.87
CA GLY A 83 -11.02 -12.26 -20.20
C GLY A 83 -10.83 -10.74 -20.21
N GLU A 84 -10.94 -10.11 -21.38
CA GLU A 84 -10.79 -8.65 -21.51
C GLU A 84 -11.81 -7.88 -20.68
N LYS A 85 -13.05 -8.37 -20.57
CA LYS A 85 -14.07 -7.77 -19.69
C LYS A 85 -13.68 -7.83 -18.22
N GLN A 86 -13.06 -8.92 -17.77
CA GLN A 86 -12.60 -9.08 -16.38
C GLN A 86 -11.40 -8.19 -16.07
N PHE A 87 -10.46 -8.08 -17.01
CA PHE A 87 -9.23 -7.30 -16.81
C PHE A 87 -9.37 -5.82 -17.20
N GLY A 88 -10.46 -5.43 -17.86
CA GLY A 88 -10.65 -4.06 -18.36
C GLY A 88 -10.52 -2.99 -17.27
N ALA A 89 -11.10 -3.20 -16.10
CA ALA A 89 -10.98 -2.24 -14.99
C ALA A 89 -9.55 -2.09 -14.46
N LEU A 90 -8.77 -3.18 -14.43
CA LEU A 90 -7.38 -3.14 -14.01
C LEU A 90 -6.49 -2.45 -15.05
N LEU A 91 -6.78 -2.68 -16.34
CA LEU A 91 -6.13 -1.98 -17.43
C LEU A 91 -6.42 -0.48 -17.40
N ASP A 92 -7.69 -0.09 -17.20
CA ASP A 92 -8.08 1.31 -17.08
C ASP A 92 -7.33 2.01 -15.94
N GLN A 93 -7.21 1.35 -14.78
CA GLN A 93 -6.48 1.90 -13.64
C GLN A 93 -5.02 2.17 -13.99
N GLN A 94 -4.34 1.18 -14.57
CA GLN A 94 -2.92 1.31 -14.93
C GLN A 94 -2.72 2.42 -15.97
N VAL A 95 -3.57 2.46 -17.00
CA VAL A 95 -3.50 3.49 -18.05
C VAL A 95 -3.81 4.87 -17.47
N ALA A 96 -4.80 4.98 -16.58
CA ALA A 96 -5.14 6.23 -15.92
C ALA A 96 -3.98 6.75 -15.06
N ASP A 97 -3.35 5.88 -14.26
CA ASP A 97 -2.20 6.24 -13.44
C ASP A 97 -1.02 6.72 -14.31
N GLU A 98 -0.77 6.06 -15.44
CA GLU A 98 0.27 6.49 -16.39
C GLU A 98 -0.06 7.84 -17.04
N ILE A 99 -1.29 8.03 -17.51
CA ILE A 99 -1.74 9.30 -18.11
C ILE A 99 -1.55 10.46 -17.14
N VAL A 100 -1.98 10.30 -15.88
CA VAL A 100 -1.87 11.37 -14.89
C VAL A 100 -0.41 11.72 -14.60
N LYS A 101 0.45 10.69 -14.47
CA LYS A 101 1.90 10.88 -14.24
C LYS A 101 2.60 11.54 -15.42
N SER A 102 2.34 11.09 -16.65
CA SER A 102 3.03 11.60 -17.84
C SER A 102 2.57 12.99 -18.24
N SER A 103 1.30 13.33 -17.98
CA SER A 103 0.67 14.55 -18.49
C SER A 103 0.93 15.79 -17.63
N ASN A 104 1.52 15.65 -16.43
CA ASN A 104 1.84 16.75 -15.52
C ASN A 104 0.65 17.74 -15.35
N LEU A 105 -0.53 17.19 -15.06
CA LEU A 105 -1.77 17.95 -15.07
C LEU A 105 -1.76 19.04 -13.97
N PRO A 106 -2.02 20.32 -14.29
CA PRO A 106 -2.00 21.40 -13.29
C PRO A 106 -3.00 21.21 -12.13
N ILE A 107 -4.05 20.43 -12.35
CA ILE A 107 -5.03 20.08 -11.32
C ILE A 107 -4.41 19.22 -10.21
N VAL A 108 -3.45 18.35 -10.54
CA VAL A 108 -2.71 17.54 -9.56
C VAL A 108 -1.92 18.45 -8.64
N ASP A 109 -1.21 19.43 -9.18
CA ASP A 109 -0.43 20.38 -8.38
C ASP A 109 -1.34 21.19 -7.45
N ARG A 110 -2.51 21.60 -7.93
CA ARG A 110 -3.49 22.33 -7.12
C ARG A 110 -4.07 21.47 -5.99
N LEU A 111 -4.35 20.21 -6.27
CA LEU A 111 -4.84 19.26 -5.27
C LEU A 111 -3.76 18.94 -4.24
N ALA A 112 -2.53 18.67 -4.67
CA ALA A 112 -1.39 18.43 -3.79
C ALA A 112 -1.14 19.63 -2.84
N GLN A 113 -1.23 20.87 -3.35
CA GLN A 113 -1.14 22.06 -2.52
C GLN A 113 -2.27 22.11 -1.47
N THR A 114 -3.50 21.78 -1.88
CA THR A 114 -4.68 21.79 -1.01
C THR A 114 -4.56 20.73 0.10
N PHE A 115 -4.14 19.52 -0.26
CA PHE A 115 -3.88 18.42 0.67
C PHE A 115 -2.75 18.75 1.64
N GLY A 116 -1.64 19.31 1.15
CA GLY A 116 -0.52 19.73 1.98
C GLY A 116 -0.87 20.85 2.95
N SER A 117 -1.69 21.83 2.54
CA SER A 117 -2.22 22.85 3.45
C SER A 117 -3.10 22.24 4.55
N HIS A 118 -3.97 21.29 4.21
CA HIS A 118 -4.83 20.61 5.19
C HIS A 118 -4.03 19.76 6.18
N SER A 119 -3.01 19.04 5.71
CA SER A 119 -2.15 18.21 6.57
C SER A 119 -1.40 19.06 7.61
N LYS A 120 -0.79 20.18 7.18
CA LYS A 120 -0.07 21.10 8.07
C LYS A 120 -0.95 21.70 9.16
N ASN A 121 -2.19 22.05 8.82
CA ASN A 121 -3.15 22.60 9.78
C ASN A 121 -3.55 21.58 10.86
N HIS A 122 -3.69 20.30 10.49
CA HIS A 122 -4.00 19.22 11.43
C HIS A 122 -2.85 18.87 12.37
N SER A 123 -1.60 18.92 11.91
CA SER A 123 -0.43 18.71 12.77
C SER A 123 -0.26 19.83 13.82
N SER A 124 -0.68 21.06 13.49
CA SER A 124 -0.53 22.21 14.37
C SER A 124 -1.54 22.26 15.53
N SER A 125 -2.74 21.68 15.38
CA SER A 125 -3.74 21.66 16.44
C SER A 125 -3.48 20.56 17.49
N ALA A 126 -2.90 19.42 17.07
CA ALA A 126 -2.52 18.35 17.98
C ALA A 126 -1.36 18.72 18.94
N GLY A 127 -0.55 19.72 18.59
CA GLY A 127 0.57 20.20 19.42
C GLY A 127 0.17 21.13 20.57
N LEU A 128 -1.06 21.67 20.59
CA LEU A 128 -1.49 22.67 21.59
C LEU A 128 -2.16 22.09 22.85
N GLU A 129 -2.47 20.79 22.90
CA GLU A 129 -3.18 20.19 24.05
C GLU A 129 -2.28 19.42 25.03
N VAL A 130 -0.98 19.26 24.78
CA VAL A 130 -0.08 18.44 25.62
C VAL A 130 0.65 19.24 26.72
N THR A 131 0.40 20.55 26.81
CA THR A 131 0.98 21.43 27.83
C THR A 131 -0.10 22.18 28.61
N ALA A 132 -0.90 21.47 29.40
CA ALA A 132 -1.77 22.06 30.42
C ALA A 132 -1.97 21.09 31.58
#